data_AF-A0A085ARU3-F1
#
_entry.id   AF-A0A085ARU3-F1
#
_cell.length_a   1.000
_cell.length_b   1.000
_cell.length_c   1.000
_cell.angle_alpha   90.00
_cell.angle_beta   90.00
_cell.angle_gamma   90.00
#
_symmetry.space_group_name_H-M   'P 1'
#
loop_
_entity.id
_entity.type
_entity.pdbx_description
1 polymer ?
#
loop_
_entity_poly.entity_id
_entity_poly.type
_entity_poly.pdbx_seq_one_letter_code
_entity_poly.pdbx_strand_id
1 'polypeptide(L)' 'MLDLICVKHYGSNGLNEVISAVLEANPGLADAGPVYDSGRVIFLPDIVLTPAPDDEVTLWD' A
#
# COMPACT_ATOMS: atom_id res chain seq x y z
N MET A 1 3.07 -10.21 -1.55
CA MET A 1 1.87 -9.53 -2.06
C MET A 1 1.98 -8.05 -1.81
N LEU A 2 1.79 -7.24 -2.86
CA LEU A 2 1.93 -5.77 -2.84
C LEU A 2 0.78 -5.10 -2.09
N ASP A 3 -0.42 -5.60 -2.30
CA ASP A 3 -1.67 -5.20 -1.65
C ASP A 3 -1.53 -5.14 -0.13
N LEU A 4 -0.97 -6.16 0.53
CA LEU A 4 -0.73 -6.15 1.98
C LEU A 4 0.25 -5.04 2.42
N ILE A 5 1.27 -4.76 1.62
CA ILE A 5 2.24 -3.70 1.91
C ILE A 5 1.53 -2.35 1.77
N CYS A 6 0.76 -2.17 0.70
CA CYS A 6 -0.03 -0.97 0.45
C CYS A 6 -1.08 -0.74 1.54
N VAL A 7 -1.83 -1.77 1.96
CA VAL A 7 -2.78 -1.70 3.08
C VAL A 7 -2.07 -1.30 4.37
N LYS A 8 -0.91 -1.87 4.65
CA LYS A 8 -0.17 -1.59 5.89
C LYS A 8 0.46 -0.20 5.92
N HIS A 9 0.83 0.34 4.76
CA HIS A 9 1.52 1.63 4.68
C HIS A 9 0.57 2.81 4.44
N TYR A 10 -0.41 2.66 3.55
CA TYR A 10 -1.36 3.72 3.16
C TYR A 10 -2.78 3.49 3.68
N GLY A 11 -3.07 2.32 4.25
CA GLY A 11 -4.43 1.92 4.61
C GLY A 11 -5.19 1.26 3.46
N SER A 12 -6.40 0.80 3.75
CA SER A 12 -7.28 0.12 2.79
C SER A 12 -7.99 1.08 1.82
N ASN A 13 -7.89 2.39 2.04
CA ASN A 13 -8.58 3.41 1.28
C ASN A 13 -7.85 3.64 -0.06
N GLY A 14 -8.56 3.66 -1.19
CA GLY A 14 -7.94 3.96 -2.49
C GLY A 14 -6.84 2.98 -2.95
N LEU A 15 -6.87 1.71 -2.49
CA LEU A 15 -5.85 0.71 -2.85
C LEU A 15 -5.61 0.59 -4.36
N ASN A 16 -6.64 0.74 -5.20
CA ASN A 16 -6.47 0.68 -6.65
C ASN A 16 -5.59 1.82 -7.18
N GLU A 17 -5.79 3.04 -6.66
CA GLU A 17 -4.97 4.21 -6.98
C GLU A 17 -3.56 4.04 -6.45
N VAL A 18 -3.41 3.52 -5.23
CA VAL A 18 -2.09 3.23 -4.63
C VAL A 18 -1.32 2.21 -5.43
N ILE A 19 -1.93 1.08 -5.73
CA ILE A 19 -1.29 0.02 -6.51
C ILE A 19 -0.91 0.55 -7.89
N SER A 20 -1.78 1.34 -8.54
CA SER A 20 -1.45 1.95 -9.83
C SER A 20 -0.25 2.89 -9.71
N ALA A 21 -0.24 3.82 -8.76
CA ALA A 21 0.87 4.76 -8.55
C ALA A 21 2.18 4.04 -8.19
N VAL A 22 2.12 3.00 -7.34
CA VAL A 22 3.28 2.17 -6.99
C VAL A 22 3.78 1.40 -8.22
N LEU A 23 2.90 0.86 -9.05
CA LEU A 23 3.28 0.16 -10.27
C LEU A 23 3.90 1.11 -11.32
N GLU A 24 3.39 2.33 -11.44
CA GLU A 24 3.97 3.37 -12.31
C GLU A 24 5.36 3.81 -11.81
N ALA A 25 5.53 3.95 -10.49
CA ALA A 25 6.82 4.27 -9.89
C ALA A 25 7.81 3.09 -9.91
N ASN A 26 7.33 1.86 -10.07
CA ASN A 26 8.14 0.63 -10.08
C ASN A 26 7.88 -0.19 -11.35
N PRO A 27 8.38 0.26 -12.52
CA PRO A 27 8.26 -0.50 -13.75
C PRO A 27 8.88 -1.90 -13.60
N GLY A 28 8.13 -2.94 -13.97
CA GLY A 28 8.55 -4.34 -13.83
C GLY A 28 8.20 -4.99 -12.48
N LEU A 29 7.53 -4.28 -11.57
CA LEU A 29 7.00 -4.88 -10.34
C LEU A 29 5.72 -5.71 -10.59
N ALA A 30 4.88 -5.30 -11.55
CA ALA A 30 3.69 -6.05 -11.96
C ALA A 30 4.04 -7.39 -12.62
N ASP A 31 5.11 -7.41 -13.42
CA ASP A 31 5.57 -8.59 -14.16
C ASP A 31 6.25 -9.64 -13.26
N ALA A 32 6.73 -9.20 -12.09
CA ALA A 32 7.41 -10.04 -11.11
C ALA A 32 6.51 -11.10 -10.44
N GLY A 33 5.19 -11.02 -10.65
CA GLY A 33 4.24 -11.93 -10.04
C GLY A 33 3.94 -11.65 -8.55
N PRO A 34 3.14 -12.51 -7.90
CA PRO A 34 2.61 -12.28 -6.55
C PRO A 34 3.63 -12.48 -5.42
N VAL A 35 4.77 -13.12 -5.71
CA VAL A 35 5.84 -13.43 -4.76
C VAL A 35 7.05 -12.56 -5.08
N TYR A 36 7.41 -11.71 -4.13
CA TYR A 36 8.63 -10.90 -4.24
C TYR A 36 9.81 -11.66 -3.63
N ASP A 37 10.94 -11.65 -4.34
CA ASP A 37 12.18 -12.19 -3.82
C ASP A 37 12.69 -11.37 -2.62
N SER A 38 13.35 -12.05 -1.67
CA SER A 38 13.81 -11.42 -0.44
C SER A 38 14.99 -10.48 -0.74
N GLY A 39 14.84 -9.20 -0.39
CA GLY A 39 15.85 -8.17 -0.69
C GLY A 39 15.52 -7.29 -1.89
N ARG A 40 14.36 -7.47 -2.51
CA ARG A 40 13.86 -6.54 -3.53
C ARG A 40 13.47 -5.21 -2.89
N VAL A 41 14.06 -4.12 -3.38
CA VAL A 41 13.70 -2.76 -2.99
C VAL A 41 12.46 -2.35 -3.77
N ILE A 42 11.38 -2.00 -3.05
CA ILE A 42 10.14 -1.47 -3.62
C ILE A 42 10.06 -0.01 -3.24
N PHE A 43 9.95 0.88 -4.22
CA PHE A 43 9.78 2.29 -3.97
C PHE A 43 8.31 2.59 -3.67
N LEU A 44 8.02 3.12 -2.48
CA LEU A 44 6.68 3.51 -2.08
C LEU A 44 6.60 5.04 -2.19
N PRO A 45 5.95 5.60 -3.24
CA PRO A 45 5.82 7.05 -3.39
C PRO A 45 4.94 7.63 -2.27
N ASP A 46 5.12 8.90 -1.93
CA ASP A 46 4.24 9.56 -0.95
C ASP A 46 2.87 9.78 -1.58
N ILE A 47 1.91 8.92 -1.23
CA ILE A 47 0.53 8.99 -1.72
C ILE A 47 -0.30 9.45 -0.54
N VAL A 48 -0.75 10.70 -0.62
CA VAL A 48 -1.62 11.27 0.40
C VAL A 48 -3.03 10.73 0.19
N LEU A 49 -3.26 9.54 0.69
CA LEU A 49 -4.61 9.07 0.97
C LEU A 49 -5.01 9.65 2.31
N THR A 50 -6.18 10.27 2.37
CA THR A 50 -6.80 10.58 3.66
C THR A 50 -6.86 9.27 4.45
N PRO A 51 -6.14 9.14 5.58
CA PRO A 51 -6.25 7.96 6.41
C PRO A 51 -7.73 7.81 6.77
N ALA A 52 -8.25 6.57 6.67
CA ALA A 52 -9.51 6.29 7.34
C ALA A 52 -9.31 6.72 8.79
N PRO A 53 -10.22 7.54 9.36
CA PRO A 53 -10.04 8.02 10.72
C PRO A 53 -9.74 6.81 11.59
N ASP A 54 -8.64 6.88 12.33
CA ASP A 54 -8.37 5.96 13.41
C ASP A 54 -9.60 6.02 14.32
N ASP A 55 -10.51 5.06 14.16
CA ASP A 55 -11.67 4.88 15.01
C ASP A 55 -11.09 4.39 16.35
N GLU A 56 -10.51 5.32 17.10
CA GLU A 56 -10.15 5.17 18.49
C GLU A 56 -11.46 5.13 19.27
N VAL A 57 -12.20 4.03 19.12
CA VAL A 57 -13.39 3.74 19.90
C VAL A 57 -12.94 3.53 21.34
N THR A 58 -12.94 4.61 22.11
CA THR A 58 -12.85 4.52 23.57
C THR A 58 -14.18 3.96 24.06
N LEU A 59 -14.23 2.64 24.19
CA LEU A 59 -15.44 1.91 24.56
C LEU A 59 -15.65 1.88 26.08
N TRP A 60 -15.65 3.04 26.77
CA TRP A 60 -16.04 3.12 28.20
C TRP A 60 -16.60 4.50 28.59
N ASP A 61 -17.90 4.54 28.93
CA ASP A 61 -18.48 5.31 30.06
C ASP A 61 -19.54 4.42 30.75
#